data_AF-A0A940MKQ1-F1
#
_entry.id   AF-A0A940MKQ1-F1
#
_cell.length_a   1.000
_cell.length_b   1.000
_cell.length_c   1.000
_cell.angle_alpha   90.00
_cell.angle_beta   90.00
_cell.angle_gamma   90.00
#
_symmetry.space_group_name_H-M   'P 1'
#
loop_
_entity.id
_entity.type
_entity.pdbx_description
1 polymer ?
#
loop_
_entity_poly.entity_id
_entity_poly.type
_entity_poly.pdbx_seq_one_letter_code
_entity_poly.pdbx_strand_id
1 'polypeptide(L)'
;MDVSAATTMPDLRPSRLARQVRQDLWRALKSVKGFSPVVQIDFTAEGLTVTAGGRVEGRVPHGLESRIQEVLDDPARRLRWANCARRDR
;
A
#
# COMPACT_ATOMS: atom_id res chain seq x y z
N MET A 1 -8.68 9.23 3.58
CA MET A 1 -7.71 9.41 2.47
C MET A 1 -8.51 9.77 1.22
N ASP A 2 -7.97 10.60 0.33
CA ASP A 2 -8.75 11.17 -0.80
C ASP A 2 -8.85 10.21 -1.98
N VAL A 3 -7.84 9.35 -2.12
CA VAL A 3 -7.80 8.23 -3.05
C VAL A 3 -7.18 7.04 -2.33
N SER A 4 -7.70 5.84 -2.58
CA SER A 4 -7.23 4.61 -1.97
C SER A 4 -7.55 3.41 -2.84
N ALA A 5 -6.69 2.40 -2.78
CA ALA A 5 -6.93 1.08 -3.32
C ALA A 5 -6.58 0.04 -2.24
N ALA A 6 -7.04 -1.19 -2.41
CA ALA A 6 -6.91 -2.23 -1.39
C ALA A 6 -6.41 -3.55 -1.95
N THR A 7 -5.74 -4.32 -1.11
CA THR A 7 -5.32 -5.68 -1.44
C THR A 7 -5.27 -6.55 -0.18
N THR A 8 -5.36 -7.86 -0.36
CA THR A 8 -5.21 -8.83 0.72
C THR A 8 -3.79 -9.38 0.75
N MET A 9 -3.31 -9.63 1.97
CA MET A 9 -2.01 -10.23 2.25
C MET A 9 -2.19 -11.34 3.29
N PRO A 10 -1.34 -12.38 3.29
CA PRO A 10 -1.35 -13.38 4.34
C PRO A 10 -1.05 -12.75 5.71
N ASP A 11 -1.20 -13.52 6.78
CA ASP A 11 -0.85 -13.05 8.12
C ASP A 11 0.64 -12.73 8.23
N LEU A 12 0.95 -11.43 8.29
CA LEU A 12 2.29 -10.87 8.33
C LEU A 12 2.43 -9.94 9.54
N ARG A 13 3.63 -9.38 9.77
CA ARG A 13 3.85 -8.31 10.75
C ARG A 13 3.33 -6.98 10.18
N PRO A 14 2.22 -6.41 10.69
CA PRO A 14 1.56 -5.26 10.08
C PRO A 14 2.46 -4.03 9.98
N SER A 15 3.23 -3.73 11.03
CA SER A 15 4.15 -2.58 11.03
C SER A 15 5.23 -2.67 9.96
N ARG A 16 5.77 -3.88 9.70
CA ARG A 16 6.76 -4.11 8.64
C ARG A 16 6.11 -3.97 7.26
N LEU A 17 4.92 -4.54 7.09
CA LEU A 17 4.14 -4.45 5.86
C LEU A 17 3.78 -2.99 5.53
N ALA A 18 3.19 -2.25 6.47
CA ALA A 18 2.80 -0.86 6.29
C ALA A 18 3.98 0.03 5.86
N ARG A 19 5.15 -0.18 6.47
CA ARG A 19 6.37 0.55 6.11
C ARG A 19 6.81 0.27 4.68
N GLN A 20 6.80 -0.99 4.25
CA GLN A 20 7.22 -1.36 2.89
C GLN A 20 6.24 -0.81 1.84
N VAL A 21 4.94 -0.97 2.06
CA VAL A 21 3.89 -0.47 1.17
C VAL A 21 3.97 1.05 1.05
N ARG A 22 4.12 1.77 2.18
CA ARG A 22 4.31 3.23 2.17
C ARG A 22 5.54 3.64 1.35
N GLN A 23 6.65 2.93 1.52
CA GLN A 23 7.90 3.25 0.83
C GLN A 23 7.77 3.07 -0.69
N ASP A 24 7.11 2.00 -1.14
CA ASP A 24 6.92 1.74 -2.56
C ASP A 24 5.89 2.68 -3.18
N LEU A 25 4.79 2.99 -2.49
CA LEU A 25 3.84 4.00 -2.92
C LEU A 25 4.52 5.37 -3.08
N TRP A 26 5.33 5.77 -2.11
CA TRP A 26 6.10 7.01 -2.22
C TRP A 26 7.00 6.99 -3.46
N ARG A 27 7.77 5.92 -3.68
CA ARG A 27 8.64 5.81 -4.85
C ARG A 27 7.89 5.90 -6.17
N ALA A 28 6.72 5.27 -6.27
CA ALA A 28 5.91 5.23 -7.48
C ALA A 28 5.13 6.53 -7.74
N LEU A 29 4.78 7.26 -6.67
CA LEU A 29 3.85 8.39 -6.73
C LEU A 29 4.46 9.73 -6.29
N LYS A 30 5.75 9.81 -5.96
CA LYS A 30 6.44 11.06 -5.58
C LYS A 30 6.34 12.20 -6.60
N SER A 31 6.05 11.90 -7.87
CA SER A 31 5.83 12.91 -8.91
C SER A 31 4.44 13.55 -8.87
N VAL A 32 3.51 12.97 -8.10
CA VAL A 32 2.18 13.54 -7.88
C VAL A 32 2.31 14.65 -6.83
N LYS A 33 2.01 15.88 -7.26
CA LYS A 33 2.10 17.07 -6.41
C LYS A 33 1.17 16.93 -5.20
N GLY A 34 1.70 17.16 -4.00
CA GLY A 34 0.93 17.12 -2.76
C GLY A 34 0.50 15.73 -2.32
N PHE A 35 1.04 14.66 -2.90
CA PHE A 35 0.72 13.29 -2.49
C PHE A 35 1.42 12.90 -1.19
N SER A 36 0.63 12.50 -0.18
CA SER A 36 1.15 11.96 1.07
C SER A 36 0.59 10.55 1.33
N PRO A 37 1.44 9.50 1.34
CA PRO A 37 0.97 8.12 1.43
C PRO A 37 0.46 7.75 2.83
N VAL A 38 -0.75 7.21 2.87
CA VAL A 38 -1.40 6.65 4.05
C VAL A 38 -1.62 5.15 3.80
N VAL A 39 -1.28 4.34 4.80
CA VAL A 39 -1.51 2.89 4.77
C VAL A 39 -2.26 2.52 6.04
N GLN A 40 -3.38 1.85 5.87
CA GLN A 40 -4.18 1.25 6.91
C GLN A 40 -4.10 -0.28 6.73
N ILE A 41 -3.96 -0.99 7.85
CA ILE A 41 -3.97 -2.45 7.87
C ILE A 41 -5.02 -2.89 8.86
N ASP A 42 -5.94 -3.71 8.37
CA ASP A 42 -7.00 -4.34 9.16
C ASP A 42 -6.76 -5.85 9.19
N PHE A 43 -6.96 -6.46 10.35
CA PHE A 43 -6.90 -7.92 10.50
C PHE A 43 -8.23 -8.53 10.06
N THR A 44 -8.16 -9.60 9.27
CA THR A 44 -9.33 -10.36 8.83
C THR A 44 -9.16 -11.84 9.17
N ALA A 45 -10.22 -12.63 9.00
CA ALA A 45 -10.16 -14.08 9.20
C ALA A 45 -9.15 -14.78 8.27
N GLU A 46 -8.85 -14.16 7.12
CA GLU A 46 -8.01 -14.73 6.05
C GLU A 46 -6.57 -14.17 6.07
N GLY A 47 -6.27 -13.23 6.98
CA GLY A 47 -4.97 -12.58 7.09
C GLY A 47 -5.09 -11.08 7.33
N LEU A 48 -4.59 -10.28 6.39
CA LEU A 48 -4.55 -8.83 6.47
C LEU A 48 -5.19 -8.19 5.24
N THR A 49 -6.04 -7.19 5.45
CA THR A 49 -6.45 -6.26 4.40
C THR A 49 -5.57 -5.02 4.49
N VAL A 50 -4.90 -4.68 3.40
CA VAL A 50 -4.08 -3.48 3.28
C VAL A 50 -4.84 -2.48 2.41
N THR A 51 -5.24 -1.36 3.02
CA THR A 51 -5.80 -0.22 2.31
C THR A 51 -4.72 0.84 2.21
N ALA A 52 -4.33 1.19 0.99
CA ALA A 52 -3.22 2.08 0.74
C ALA A 52 -3.64 3.20 -0.21
N GLY A 53 -3.19 4.40 0.05
CA GLY A 53 -3.62 5.57 -0.68
C GLY A 53 -2.88 6.81 -0.24
N GLY A 54 -3.52 7.96 -0.37
CA GLY A 54 -2.94 9.19 0.15
C GLY A 54 -3.89 10.37 0.16
N ARG A 55 -3.40 11.45 0.78
CA ARG A 55 -3.96 12.79 0.60
C ARG A 55 -3.36 13.39 -0.67
N VAL A 56 -4.15 14.09 -1.45
CA VAL A 56 -3.69 14.87 -2.60
C VAL A 56 -4.05 16.34 -2.36
N GLU A 57 -3.09 17.24 -2.51
CA GLU A 57 -3.39 18.67 -2.48
C GLU A 57 -4.04 19.10 -3.81
N GLY A 58 -5.35 19.37 -3.77
CA GLY A 58 -6.12 19.82 -4.93
C GLY A 58 -6.85 18.69 -5.65
N ARG A 59 -6.94 18.75 -6.98
CA ARG A 59 -7.68 17.76 -7.77
C ARG A 59 -6.91 16.44 -7.83
N VAL A 60 -7.57 15.34 -7.46
CA VAL A 60 -7.05 13.98 -7.65
C VAL A 60 -6.83 13.73 -9.15
N PRO A 61 -5.59 13.45 -9.60
CA PRO A 61 -5.34 13.11 -10.99
C PRO A 61 -6.12 11.87 -11.42
N HIS A 62 -6.65 11.90 -12.63
CA HIS A 62 -7.30 10.73 -13.22
C HIS A 62 -6.31 9.54 -13.28
N GLY A 63 -6.78 8.35 -12.90
CA GLY A 63 -5.97 7.13 -12.90
C GLY A 63 -5.01 6.98 -11.71
N LEU A 64 -5.03 7.90 -10.73
CA LEU A 64 -4.18 7.76 -9.54
C LEU A 64 -4.54 6.50 -8.72
N GLU A 65 -5.83 6.18 -8.60
CA GLU A 65 -6.28 4.93 -7.98
C GLU A 65 -5.73 3.71 -8.71
N SER A 66 -5.81 3.67 -10.04
CA SER A 66 -5.26 2.58 -10.85
C SER A 66 -3.76 2.43 -10.65
N ARG A 67 -3.01 3.53 -10.57
CA ARG A 67 -1.56 3.49 -10.26
C ARG A 67 -1.27 2.98 -8.85
N ILE A 68 -2.13 3.29 -7.87
CA ILE A 68 -2.02 2.72 -6.52
C ILE A 68 -2.29 1.22 -6.57
N GLN A 69 -3.33 0.79 -7.29
CA GLN A 69 -3.68 -0.61 -7.45
C GLN A 69 -2.55 -1.40 -8.14
N GLU A 70 -1.96 -0.87 -9.22
CA GLU A 70 -0.78 -1.43 -9.86
C GLU A 70 0.39 -1.62 -8.89
N VAL A 71 0.54 -0.73 -7.90
CA VAL A 71 1.57 -0.89 -6.87
C VAL A 71 1.26 -2.03 -5.92
N LEU A 72 0.00 -2.19 -5.54
CA LEU A 72 -0.47 -3.23 -4.62
C LEU A 72 -0.49 -4.63 -5.26
N ASP A 73 -0.72 -4.70 -6.56
CA ASP A 73 -0.83 -5.95 -7.31
C ASP A 73 0.49 -6.43 -7.93
N ASP A 74 1.55 -5.61 -7.91
CA ASP A 74 2.88 -5.99 -8.40
C ASP A 74 3.40 -7.25 -7.65
N PRO A 75 3.54 -8.39 -8.34
CA PRO A 75 3.90 -9.66 -7.70
C PRO A 75 5.30 -9.62 -7.09
N ALA A 76 6.24 -8.88 -7.68
CA ALA A 76 7.60 -8.76 -7.14
C ALA A 76 7.61 -7.97 -5.83
N ARG A 77 6.81 -6.90 -5.75
CA ARG A 77 6.64 -6.14 -4.50
C ARG A 77 5.95 -6.98 -3.44
N ARG A 78 4.87 -7.67 -3.78
CA ARG A 78 4.13 -8.55 -2.87
C ARG A 78 5.02 -9.64 -2.28
N LEU A 79 5.82 -10.31 -3.10
CA LEU A 79 6.79 -11.32 -2.64
C LEU A 79 7.82 -10.70 -1.69
N ARG A 80 8.37 -9.53 -2.03
CA ARG A 80 9.33 -8.82 -1.19
C ARG A 80 8.72 -8.42 0.16
N TRP A 81 7.51 -7.86 0.15
CA TRP A 81 6.79 -7.48 1.35
C TRP A 81 6.52 -8.69 2.24
N ALA A 82 6.03 -9.78 1.66
CA ALA A 82 5.81 -11.04 2.36
C ALA A 82 7.10 -11.52 3.03
N ASN A 83 8.22 -11.55 2.31
CA ASN A 83 9.53 -11.95 2.85
C ASN A 83 10.01 -11.04 4.00
N CYS A 84 9.90 -9.71 3.86
CA CYS A 84 10.34 -8.77 4.90
C CYS A 84 9.41 -8.73 6.12
N ALA A 85 8.12 -9.01 5.92
CA ALA A 85 7.10 -8.94 6.96
C ALA A 85 6.72 -10.31 7.52
N ARG A 86 7.43 -11.39 7.17
CA ARG A 86 7.19 -12.72 7.78
C ARG A 86 7.22 -12.60 9.30
N ARG A 87 6.26 -13.27 9.95
CA ARG A 87 6.33 -13.53 11.39
C ARG A 87 7.39 -14.61 11.59
N ASP A 88 8.31 -14.36 12.50
CA ASP A 88 9.25 -15.39 12.94
C ASP A 88 8.43 -16.34 13.81
N ARG A 89 8.53 -17.64 13.53
CA ARG A 89 7.78 -18.70 14.22
C ARG A 89 8.15 -18.76 15.69
#